data_AF-A0A6B3FSI1-F1
#
_entry.id   AF-A0A6B3FSI1-F1
#
_cell.length_a   1.000
_cell.length_b   1.000
_cell.length_c   1.000
_cell.angle_alpha   90.00
_cell.angle_beta   90.00
_cell.angle_gamma   90.00
#
_symmetry.space_group_name_H-M   'P 1'
#
loop_
_entity.id
_entity.type
_entity.pdbx_description
1 polymer ?
#
loop_
_entity_poly.entity_id
_entity_poly.type
_entity_poly.pdbx_seq_one_letter_code
_entity_poly.pdbx_strand_id
1 'polypeptide(L)'
;RAAVASLVPGRSEPWVAAAARSGAMVFADVGWDETGRWDLAGLTDLAHCQAFLPNAQEAMRYTRTDCPRAAAHALAEHVPLAVVTLGAEGAYAVDAATGTAAEVPAIAVEALDPTGAGDVFVAGFVTGTLANWPLADRLAFAGLTAALSVQEFGGSLSAPGWAEIAAWWQQVRTCAGQDPAALQRYAFLEDLLPAAARHWPLRRAVPTIGFRP
;
A
#
# COMPACT_ATOMS: atom_id res chain seq x y z
N ARG A 1 -16.41 -6.95 -4.16
CA ARG A 1 -16.09 -7.32 -2.74
C ARG A 1 -14.59 -7.59 -2.69
N ALA A 2 -13.92 -7.24 -1.60
CA ALA A 2 -12.47 -7.48 -1.45
C ALA A 2 -12.17 -8.13 -0.09
N ALA A 3 -11.06 -8.87 -0.03
CA ALA A 3 -10.48 -9.42 1.19
C ALA A 3 -8.95 -9.30 1.14
N VAL A 4 -8.33 -9.21 2.31
CA VAL A 4 -6.87 -9.23 2.45
C VAL A 4 -6.47 -10.53 3.12
N ALA A 5 -5.42 -11.18 2.62
CA ALA A 5 -4.89 -12.44 3.14
C ALA A 5 -3.38 -12.34 3.36
N SER A 6 -2.92 -12.64 4.56
CA SER A 6 -1.49 -12.83 4.83
C SER A 6 -1.12 -14.28 4.55
N LEU A 7 -0.34 -14.49 3.48
CA LEU A 7 0.07 -15.83 3.07
C LEU A 7 1.29 -16.30 3.86
N VAL A 8 1.34 -17.61 4.15
CA VAL A 8 2.45 -18.25 4.86
C VAL A 8 2.96 -19.41 4.01
N PRO A 9 4.25 -19.45 3.63
CA PRO A 9 4.80 -20.55 2.85
C PRO A 9 4.52 -21.92 3.47
N GLY A 10 4.04 -22.86 2.66
CA GLY A 10 3.74 -24.22 3.10
C GLY A 10 2.43 -24.38 3.88
N ARG A 11 1.65 -23.31 4.03
CA ARG A 11 0.32 -23.33 4.63
C ARG A 11 -0.71 -22.84 3.60
N SER A 12 -1.72 -23.66 3.34
CA SER A 12 -2.86 -23.26 2.52
C SER A 12 -4.06 -22.92 3.41
N GLU A 13 -4.78 -21.87 3.04
CA GLU A 13 -5.94 -21.32 3.71
C GLU A 13 -7.16 -21.47 2.79
N PRO A 14 -8.01 -22.51 2.97
CA PRO A 14 -9.10 -22.84 2.04
C PRO A 14 -10.10 -21.71 1.76
N TRP A 15 -10.21 -20.75 2.70
CA TRP A 15 -11.09 -19.60 2.55
C TRP A 15 -10.63 -18.64 1.45
N VAL A 16 -9.33 -18.55 1.15
CA VAL A 16 -8.78 -17.69 0.10
C VAL A 16 -9.33 -18.11 -1.26
N ALA A 17 -9.19 -19.40 -1.57
CA ALA A 17 -9.74 -19.98 -2.80
C ALA A 17 -11.26 -19.89 -2.85
N ALA A 18 -11.96 -20.07 -1.72
CA ALA A 18 -13.41 -19.95 -1.65
C ALA A 18 -13.89 -18.50 -1.90
N ALA A 19 -13.21 -17.51 -1.33
CA ALA A 19 -13.51 -16.10 -1.52
C ALA A 19 -13.32 -15.70 -3.00
N ALA A 20 -12.21 -16.10 -3.61
CA ALA A 20 -11.94 -15.86 -5.03
C ALA A 20 -13.03 -16.48 -5.93
N ARG A 21 -13.40 -17.74 -5.71
CA ARG A 21 -14.50 -18.41 -6.46
C ARG A 21 -15.86 -17.74 -6.30
N SER A 22 -16.08 -17.03 -5.18
CA SER A 22 -17.31 -16.26 -4.96
C SER A 22 -17.30 -14.86 -5.59
N GLY A 23 -16.24 -14.51 -6.33
CA GLY A 23 -16.08 -13.22 -7.01
C GLY A 23 -15.49 -12.11 -6.13
N ALA A 24 -14.87 -12.45 -4.99
CA ALA A 24 -14.12 -11.47 -4.21
C ALA A 24 -12.71 -11.28 -4.80
N MET A 25 -12.23 -10.04 -4.83
CA MET A 25 -10.83 -9.73 -5.13
C MET A 25 -10.00 -9.98 -3.88
N VAL A 26 -9.06 -10.92 -3.92
CA VAL A 26 -8.17 -11.20 -2.79
C VAL A 26 -6.84 -10.49 -3.01
N PHE A 27 -6.42 -9.72 -2.02
CA PHE A 27 -5.12 -9.03 -1.99
C PHE A 27 -4.24 -9.75 -0.99
N ALA A 28 -3.10 -10.24 -1.46
CA ALA A 28 -2.15 -10.97 -0.62
C ALA A 28 -1.04 -10.03 -0.12
N ASP A 29 -0.69 -10.18 1.13
CA ASP A 29 0.63 -9.81 1.65
C ASP A 29 1.32 -11.06 2.21
N VAL A 30 2.52 -10.87 2.73
CA VAL A 30 3.31 -11.91 3.39
C VAL A 30 3.91 -11.33 4.65
N GLY A 31 3.95 -12.16 5.69
CA GLY A 31 4.79 -11.89 6.84
C GLY A 31 6.24 -12.29 6.55
N TRP A 32 7.11 -11.95 7.51
CA TRP A 32 8.50 -12.42 7.50
C TRP A 32 8.56 -13.96 7.55
N ASP A 33 9.27 -14.58 6.61
CA ASP A 33 9.53 -16.02 6.64
C ASP A 33 10.68 -16.33 7.61
N GLU A 34 10.33 -16.71 8.84
CA GLU A 34 11.29 -17.11 9.88
C GLU A 34 12.15 -18.32 9.49
N THR A 35 11.69 -19.16 8.56
CA THR A 35 12.49 -20.31 8.09
C THR A 35 13.65 -19.87 7.18
N GLY A 36 13.59 -18.63 6.67
CA GLY A 36 14.56 -18.09 5.73
C GLY A 36 14.56 -18.77 4.36
N ARG A 37 13.58 -19.64 4.08
CA ARG A 37 13.51 -20.36 2.80
C ARG A 37 13.07 -19.45 1.67
N TRP A 38 12.13 -18.54 1.89
CA TRP A 38 11.59 -17.63 0.88
C TRP A 38 11.18 -18.38 -0.39
N ASP A 39 10.39 -19.45 -0.20
CA ASP A 39 9.96 -20.36 -1.27
C ASP A 39 8.64 -19.87 -1.88
N LEU A 40 8.72 -19.22 -3.05
CA LEU A 40 7.56 -18.68 -3.76
C LEU A 40 6.56 -19.77 -4.17
N ALA A 41 7.04 -20.96 -4.53
CA ALA A 41 6.19 -22.10 -4.84
C ALA A 41 5.42 -22.62 -3.61
N GLY A 42 5.92 -22.30 -2.40
CA GLY A 42 5.25 -22.57 -1.14
C GLY A 42 4.03 -21.67 -0.89
N LEU A 43 3.89 -20.54 -1.58
CA LEU A 43 2.72 -19.64 -1.50
C LEU A 43 1.57 -20.13 -2.40
N THR A 44 1.09 -21.34 -2.14
CA THR A 44 0.12 -22.03 -3.03
C THR A 44 -1.16 -21.23 -3.31
N ASP A 45 -1.66 -20.48 -2.32
CA ASP A 45 -2.89 -19.68 -2.48
C ASP A 45 -2.69 -18.39 -3.29
N LEU A 46 -1.44 -18.04 -3.64
CA LEU A 46 -1.14 -16.87 -4.48
C LEU A 46 -1.86 -16.94 -5.83
N ALA A 47 -2.04 -18.14 -6.38
CA ALA A 47 -2.78 -18.39 -7.63
C ALA A 47 -4.27 -18.01 -7.56
N HIS A 48 -4.81 -17.77 -6.36
CA HIS A 48 -6.19 -17.32 -6.13
C HIS A 48 -6.28 -15.82 -5.84
N CYS A 49 -5.15 -15.13 -5.79
CA CYS A 49 -5.08 -13.71 -5.44
C CYS A 49 -5.12 -12.83 -6.68
N GLN A 50 -5.77 -11.68 -6.55
CA GLN A 50 -5.81 -10.63 -7.56
C GLN A 50 -4.51 -9.82 -7.58
N ALA A 51 -3.93 -9.60 -6.40
CA ALA A 51 -2.72 -8.83 -6.25
C ALA A 51 -1.84 -9.37 -5.11
N PHE A 52 -0.54 -9.15 -5.21
CA PHE A 52 0.44 -9.47 -4.17
C PHE A 52 1.27 -8.23 -3.84
N LEU A 53 1.36 -7.87 -2.56
CA LEU A 53 1.89 -6.58 -2.10
C LEU A 53 3.07 -6.69 -1.11
N PRO A 54 4.15 -7.43 -1.42
CA PRO A 54 5.32 -7.52 -0.53
C PRO A 54 6.12 -6.20 -0.48
N ASN A 55 6.98 -6.07 0.52
CA ASN A 55 8.04 -5.06 0.48
C ASN A 55 9.22 -5.51 -0.41
N ALA A 56 10.12 -4.57 -0.71
CA ALA A 56 11.29 -4.81 -1.56
C ALA A 56 12.15 -5.98 -1.08
N GLN A 57 12.38 -6.12 0.23
CA GLN A 57 13.20 -7.21 0.76
C GLN A 57 12.52 -8.56 0.58
N GLU A 58 11.23 -8.66 0.90
CA GLU A 58 10.43 -9.87 0.73
C GLU A 58 10.37 -10.27 -0.75
N ALA A 59 10.02 -9.33 -1.62
CA ALA A 59 9.93 -9.53 -3.07
C ALA A 59 11.23 -10.10 -3.61
N MET A 60 12.35 -9.42 -3.35
CA MET A 60 13.68 -9.83 -3.80
C MET A 60 14.10 -11.20 -3.27
N ARG A 61 13.74 -11.53 -2.03
CA ARG A 61 14.06 -12.83 -1.43
C ARG A 61 13.27 -13.98 -2.07
N TYR A 62 11.98 -13.78 -2.34
CA TYR A 62 11.15 -14.77 -3.03
C TYR A 62 11.58 -15.00 -4.47
N THR A 63 11.95 -13.94 -5.19
CA THR A 63 12.30 -13.99 -6.62
C THR A 63 13.79 -14.24 -6.89
N ARG A 64 14.63 -14.20 -5.85
CA ARG A 64 16.10 -14.27 -5.95
C ARG A 64 16.71 -13.18 -6.83
N THR A 65 16.10 -12.01 -6.85
CA THR A 65 16.60 -10.83 -7.58
C THR A 65 17.29 -9.86 -6.64
N ASP A 66 18.17 -9.02 -7.19
CA ASP A 66 18.87 -7.94 -6.49
C ASP A 66 18.22 -6.55 -6.70
N CYS A 67 17.17 -6.47 -7.53
CA CYS A 67 16.46 -5.24 -7.87
C CYS A 67 14.96 -5.36 -7.59
N PRO A 68 14.33 -4.44 -6.84
CA PRO A 68 12.89 -4.49 -6.53
C PRO A 68 12.00 -4.44 -7.78
N ARG A 69 12.40 -3.69 -8.81
CA ARG A 69 11.64 -3.60 -10.06
C ARG A 69 11.69 -4.93 -10.82
N ALA A 70 12.86 -5.58 -10.87
CA ALA A 70 13.00 -6.92 -11.43
C ALA A 70 12.19 -7.95 -10.62
N ALA A 71 12.16 -7.83 -9.29
CA ALA A 71 11.34 -8.66 -8.42
C ALA A 71 9.84 -8.50 -8.75
N ALA A 72 9.35 -7.27 -8.94
CA ALA A 72 7.96 -7.03 -9.30
C ALA A 72 7.57 -7.69 -10.63
N HIS A 73 8.44 -7.61 -11.65
CA HIS A 73 8.22 -8.30 -12.93
C HIS A 73 8.18 -9.82 -12.77
N ALA A 74 9.12 -10.40 -12.00
CA ALA A 74 9.13 -11.84 -11.73
C ALA A 74 7.88 -12.30 -10.94
N LEU A 75 7.42 -11.52 -9.96
CA LEU A 75 6.18 -11.81 -9.23
C LEU A 75 4.95 -11.75 -10.13
N ALA A 76 4.92 -10.83 -11.10
CA ALA A 76 3.81 -10.68 -12.05
C ALA A 76 3.64 -11.89 -12.98
N GLU A 77 4.62 -12.81 -13.05
CA GLU A 77 4.46 -14.11 -13.71
C GLU A 77 3.56 -15.08 -12.92
N HIS A 78 3.34 -14.82 -11.62
CA HIS A 78 2.62 -15.69 -10.69
C HIS A 78 1.29 -15.11 -10.18
N VAL A 79 1.07 -13.80 -10.32
CA VAL A 79 -0.12 -13.10 -9.85
C VAL A 79 -0.53 -12.01 -10.86
N PRO A 80 -1.82 -11.70 -11.05
CA PRO A 80 -2.23 -10.69 -12.04
C PRO A 80 -1.65 -9.30 -11.80
N LEU A 81 -1.39 -8.93 -10.54
CA LEU A 81 -0.89 -7.61 -10.16
C LEU A 81 0.14 -7.74 -9.02
N ALA A 82 1.40 -7.44 -9.32
CA ALA A 82 2.46 -7.39 -8.32
C ALA A 82 2.70 -5.93 -7.91
N VAL A 83 2.69 -5.64 -6.60
CA VAL A 83 3.00 -4.32 -6.04
C VAL A 83 4.14 -4.48 -5.04
N VAL A 84 5.22 -3.75 -5.24
CA VAL A 84 6.39 -3.80 -4.35
C VAL A 84 6.54 -2.45 -3.68
N THR A 85 6.44 -2.42 -2.35
CA THR A 85 6.74 -1.21 -1.57
C THR A 85 8.25 -1.05 -1.42
N LEU A 86 8.75 0.16 -1.63
CA LEU A 86 10.17 0.52 -1.67
C LEU A 86 10.59 1.38 -0.48
N GLY A 87 9.79 1.40 0.59
CA GLY A 87 10.01 2.26 1.76
C GLY A 87 10.07 3.74 1.36
N ALA A 88 11.19 4.40 1.67
CA ALA A 88 11.39 5.82 1.38
C ALA A 88 11.55 6.15 -0.12
N GLU A 89 11.65 5.15 -1.01
CA GLU A 89 11.65 5.37 -2.46
C GLU A 89 10.23 5.36 -3.07
N GLY A 90 9.22 4.85 -2.35
CA GLY A 90 7.83 4.84 -2.79
C GLY A 90 7.32 3.43 -3.10
N ALA A 91 6.70 3.24 -4.25
CA ALA A 91 6.15 1.94 -4.66
C ALA A 91 6.19 1.74 -6.17
N TYR A 92 6.32 0.48 -6.58
CA TYR A 92 6.33 0.05 -7.98
C TYR A 92 5.32 -1.08 -8.18
N ALA A 93 4.56 -1.05 -9.27
CA ALA A 93 3.63 -2.12 -9.62
C ALA A 93 3.74 -2.55 -11.07
N VAL A 94 3.49 -3.84 -11.29
CA VAL A 94 3.39 -4.48 -12.60
C VAL A 94 2.04 -5.18 -12.69
N ASP A 95 1.24 -4.78 -13.67
CA ASP A 95 -0.04 -5.38 -14.00
C ASP A 95 0.15 -6.30 -15.21
N ALA A 96 0.20 -7.61 -14.94
CA ALA A 96 0.42 -8.63 -15.97
C ALA A 96 -0.76 -8.76 -16.93
N ALA A 97 -1.97 -8.44 -16.46
CA ALA A 97 -3.19 -8.53 -17.27
C ALA A 97 -3.23 -7.46 -18.36
N THR A 98 -2.66 -6.28 -18.11
CA THR A 98 -2.61 -5.16 -19.06
C THR A 98 -1.22 -4.96 -19.68
N GLY A 99 -0.18 -5.59 -19.14
CA GLY A 99 1.21 -5.38 -19.55
C GLY A 99 1.77 -4.02 -19.16
N THR A 100 1.14 -3.33 -18.21
CA THR A 100 1.51 -1.98 -17.78
C THR A 100 2.26 -2.01 -16.45
N ALA A 101 3.09 -0.99 -16.22
CA ALA A 101 3.75 -0.78 -14.94
C ALA A 101 3.57 0.67 -14.49
N ALA A 102 3.60 0.89 -13.19
CA ALA A 102 3.51 2.21 -12.59
C ALA A 102 4.49 2.34 -11.43
N GLU A 103 5.07 3.53 -11.30
CA GLU A 103 5.95 3.90 -10.19
C GLU A 103 5.47 5.22 -9.60
N VAL A 104 5.47 5.30 -8.27
CA VAL A 104 5.16 6.52 -7.53
C VAL A 104 6.21 6.72 -6.44
N PRO A 105 6.92 7.87 -6.43
CA PRO A 105 7.85 8.22 -5.36
C PRO A 105 7.19 8.27 -3.99
N ALA A 106 7.96 8.06 -2.92
CA ALA A 106 7.45 8.25 -1.56
C ALA A 106 7.14 9.72 -1.30
N ILE A 107 6.15 9.96 -0.44
CA ILE A 107 5.92 11.28 0.15
C ILE A 107 6.89 11.44 1.31
N ALA A 108 7.72 12.48 1.26
CA ALA A 108 8.65 12.80 2.33
C ALA A 108 7.89 13.29 3.56
N VAL A 109 8.02 12.55 4.67
CA VAL A 109 7.39 12.83 5.96
C VAL A 109 8.37 12.52 7.10
N GLU A 110 8.19 13.18 8.24
CA GLU A 110 8.90 12.81 9.45
C GLU A 110 8.19 11.61 10.10
N ALA A 111 8.79 10.42 10.03
CA ALA A 111 8.21 9.21 10.57
C ALA A 111 8.40 9.13 12.09
N LEU A 112 7.31 8.97 12.83
CA LEU A 112 7.29 8.73 14.28
C LEU A 112 7.16 7.24 14.61
N ASP A 113 6.26 6.52 13.94
CA ASP A 113 6.00 5.09 14.16
C ASP A 113 5.67 4.39 12.83
N PRO A 114 6.58 3.53 12.29
CA PRO A 114 6.33 2.82 11.04
C PRO A 114 5.39 1.62 11.18
N THR A 115 4.97 1.27 12.42
CA THR A 115 4.10 0.13 12.69
C THR A 115 2.80 0.26 11.88
N GLY A 116 2.37 -0.83 11.24
CA GLY A 116 1.10 -0.86 10.48
C GLY A 116 1.10 -0.08 9.16
N ALA A 117 2.18 0.59 8.77
CA ALA A 117 2.23 1.34 7.51
C ALA A 117 1.95 0.45 6.28
N GLY A 118 2.39 -0.81 6.31
CA GLY A 118 2.07 -1.81 5.29
C GLY A 118 0.57 -2.11 5.20
N ASP A 119 -0.10 -2.32 6.34
CA ASP A 119 -1.55 -2.55 6.38
C ASP A 119 -2.33 -1.34 5.85
N VAL A 120 -1.90 -0.13 6.19
CA VAL A 120 -2.50 1.12 5.70
C VAL A 120 -2.26 1.30 4.21
N PHE A 121 -1.07 0.93 3.70
CA PHE A 121 -0.78 0.91 2.27
C PHE A 121 -1.73 -0.05 1.54
N VAL A 122 -1.86 -1.29 2.01
CA VAL A 122 -2.75 -2.30 1.43
C VAL A 122 -4.19 -1.80 1.43
N ALA A 123 -4.67 -1.24 2.55
CA ALA A 123 -6.03 -0.68 2.64
C ALA A 123 -6.26 0.47 1.66
N GLY A 124 -5.30 1.39 1.50
CA GLY A 124 -5.35 2.46 0.50
C GLY A 124 -5.38 1.91 -0.92
N PHE A 125 -4.57 0.90 -1.22
CA PHE A 125 -4.53 0.27 -2.54
C PHE A 125 -5.83 -0.46 -2.89
N VAL A 126 -6.41 -1.19 -1.93
CA VAL A 126 -7.73 -1.84 -2.07
C VAL A 126 -8.81 -0.79 -2.30
N THR A 127 -8.76 0.33 -1.59
CA THR A 127 -9.72 1.45 -1.75
C THR A 127 -9.70 1.97 -3.19
N GLY A 128 -8.52 2.31 -3.72
CA GLY A 128 -8.40 2.79 -5.09
C GLY A 128 -8.77 1.73 -6.14
N THR A 129 -8.51 0.46 -5.85
CA THR A 129 -8.91 -0.65 -6.73
C THR A 129 -10.42 -0.79 -6.81
N LEU A 130 -11.12 -0.76 -5.67
CA LEU A 130 -12.59 -0.83 -5.62
C LEU A 130 -13.26 0.41 -6.23
N ALA A 131 -12.59 1.56 -6.19
CA ALA A 131 -13.03 2.79 -6.85
C ALA A 131 -12.67 2.85 -8.35
N ASN A 132 -12.10 1.79 -8.92
CA ASN A 132 -11.66 1.71 -10.32
C ASN A 132 -10.69 2.82 -10.75
N TRP A 133 -9.82 3.29 -9.85
CA TRP A 133 -8.82 4.29 -10.21
C TRP A 133 -7.75 3.72 -11.15
N PRO A 134 -7.06 4.55 -11.94
CA PRO A 134 -5.84 4.15 -12.66
C PRO A 134 -4.77 3.57 -11.70
N LEU A 135 -3.93 2.65 -12.18
CA LEU A 135 -2.93 1.97 -11.35
C LEU A 135 -2.00 2.95 -10.60
N ALA A 136 -1.56 4.00 -11.28
CA ALA A 136 -0.73 5.06 -10.70
C ALA A 136 -1.43 5.79 -9.54
N ASP A 137 -2.73 6.03 -9.63
CA ASP A 137 -3.51 6.73 -8.61
C ASP A 137 -3.77 5.82 -7.40
N ARG A 138 -3.96 4.52 -7.62
CA ARG A 138 -4.01 3.51 -6.54
C ARG A 138 -2.71 3.48 -5.75
N LEU A 139 -1.56 3.47 -6.43
CA LEU A 139 -0.25 3.52 -5.80
C LEU A 139 -0.03 4.83 -5.05
N ALA A 140 -0.38 5.95 -5.67
CA ALA A 140 -0.22 7.27 -5.08
C ALA A 140 -1.06 7.40 -3.80
N PHE A 141 -2.32 6.96 -3.84
CA PHE A 141 -3.19 6.98 -2.67
C PHE A 141 -2.69 6.05 -1.56
N ALA A 142 -2.29 4.83 -1.89
CA ALA A 142 -1.74 3.88 -0.91
C ALA A 142 -0.48 4.43 -0.23
N GLY A 143 0.44 5.01 -1.01
CA GLY A 143 1.65 5.66 -0.51
C GLY A 143 1.33 6.86 0.37
N LEU A 144 0.35 7.69 -0.02
CA LEU A 144 -0.12 8.81 0.78
C LEU A 144 -0.70 8.36 2.12
N THR A 145 -1.58 7.37 2.11
CA THR A 145 -2.23 6.92 3.35
C THR A 145 -1.21 6.35 4.33
N ALA A 146 -0.23 5.58 3.83
CA ALA A 146 0.86 5.06 4.65
C ALA A 146 1.79 6.18 5.15
N ALA A 147 2.15 7.16 4.32
CA ALA A 147 2.99 8.28 4.73
C ALA A 147 2.32 9.16 5.81
N LEU A 148 1.00 9.34 5.75
CA LEU A 148 0.28 10.03 6.80
C LEU A 148 0.16 9.20 8.08
N SER A 149 0.03 7.88 7.99
CA SER A 149 -0.11 7.03 9.17
C SER A 149 1.17 6.97 10.00
N VAL A 150 2.35 7.00 9.38
CA VAL A 150 3.62 6.93 10.13
C VAL A 150 3.95 8.18 10.93
N GLN A 151 3.23 9.29 10.72
CA GLN A 151 3.39 10.54 11.47
C GLN A 151 2.65 10.53 12.81
N GLU A 152 2.01 9.42 13.19
CA GLU A 152 1.23 9.28 14.41
C GLU A 152 1.49 7.88 15.02
N PHE A 153 1.37 7.76 16.34
CA PHE A 153 1.49 6.46 17.01
C PHE A 153 0.23 5.61 16.80
N GLY A 154 0.40 4.29 16.71
CA GLY A 154 -0.72 3.36 16.92
C GLY A 154 -1.02 2.38 15.79
N GLY A 155 -0.05 2.05 14.94
CA GLY A 155 -0.26 0.99 13.94
C GLY A 155 -1.36 1.34 12.93
N SER A 156 -2.22 0.39 12.58
CA SER A 156 -3.36 0.63 11.68
C SER A 156 -4.38 1.65 12.21
N LEU A 157 -4.40 1.95 13.52
CA LEU A 157 -5.26 3.00 14.09
C LEU A 157 -4.81 4.41 13.68
N SER A 158 -3.58 4.57 13.18
CA SER A 158 -3.09 5.84 12.64
C SER A 158 -3.48 6.07 11.16
N ALA A 159 -4.21 5.15 10.53
CA ALA A 159 -4.67 5.30 9.13
C ALA A 159 -5.48 6.60 8.92
N PRO A 160 -5.11 7.49 7.97
CA PRO A 160 -5.75 8.79 7.76
C PRO A 160 -7.24 8.66 7.36
N GLY A 161 -8.07 9.57 7.83
CA GLY A 161 -9.42 9.80 7.31
C GLY A 161 -9.42 10.87 6.22
N TRP A 162 -10.56 11.01 5.53
CA TRP A 162 -10.72 11.97 4.43
C TRP A 162 -10.38 13.42 4.80
N ALA A 163 -10.67 13.85 6.04
CA ALA A 163 -10.36 15.21 6.48
C ALA A 163 -8.85 15.48 6.56
N GLU A 164 -8.04 14.49 6.94
CA GLU A 164 -6.58 14.63 7.01
C GLU A 164 -5.96 14.59 5.62
N ILE A 165 -6.46 13.71 4.75
CA ILE A 165 -6.07 13.69 3.34
C ILE A 165 -6.40 15.05 2.68
N ALA A 166 -7.57 15.61 2.98
CA ALA A 166 -7.96 16.92 2.47
C ALA A 166 -7.06 18.05 2.97
N ALA A 167 -6.75 18.03 4.27
CA ALA A 167 -5.88 19.01 4.90
C ALA A 167 -4.43 18.92 4.37
N TRP A 168 -3.91 17.70 4.16
CA TRP A 168 -2.62 17.48 3.50
C TRP A 168 -2.61 18.04 2.08
N TRP A 169 -3.65 17.75 1.28
CA TRP A 169 -3.73 18.19 -0.11
C TRP A 169 -3.77 19.73 -0.23
N GLN A 170 -4.53 20.39 0.63
CA GLN A 170 -4.55 21.85 0.70
C GLN A 170 -3.19 22.43 1.09
N GLN A 171 -2.51 21.82 2.06
CA GLN A 171 -1.19 22.26 2.51
C GLN A 171 -0.16 22.17 1.38
N VAL A 172 -0.01 21.00 0.74
CA VAL A 172 1.04 20.82 -0.28
C VAL A 172 0.84 21.77 -1.47
N ARG A 173 -0.40 22.03 -1.87
CA ARG A 173 -0.69 22.99 -2.97
C ARG A 173 -0.32 24.43 -2.67
N THR A 174 -0.27 24.82 -1.40
CA THR A 174 0.05 26.19 -0.98
C THR A 174 1.52 26.39 -0.63
N CYS A 175 2.27 25.31 -0.43
CA CYS A 175 3.70 25.35 -0.21
C CYS A 175 4.44 25.80 -1.48
N ALA A 176 5.31 26.81 -1.35
CA ALA A 176 6.20 27.20 -2.43
C ALA A 176 7.24 26.10 -2.72
N GLY A 177 7.66 25.97 -3.99
CA GLY A 177 8.74 25.06 -4.38
C GLY A 177 8.37 23.59 -4.52
N GLN A 178 7.07 23.25 -4.53
CA GLN A 178 6.63 21.89 -4.86
C GLN A 178 6.92 21.56 -6.32
N ASP A 179 7.30 20.31 -6.56
CA ASP A 179 7.44 19.77 -7.91
C ASP A 179 6.06 19.71 -8.61
N PRO A 180 5.87 20.41 -9.74
CA PRO A 180 4.62 20.35 -10.50
C PRO A 180 4.22 18.92 -10.93
N ALA A 181 5.19 18.05 -11.21
CA ALA A 181 4.91 16.66 -11.57
C ALA A 181 4.36 15.86 -10.38
N ALA A 182 4.88 16.12 -9.18
CA ALA A 182 4.34 15.54 -7.94
C ALA A 182 2.91 16.05 -7.67
N LEU A 183 2.65 17.35 -7.80
CA LEU A 183 1.30 17.88 -7.65
C LEU A 183 0.32 17.26 -8.66
N GLN A 184 0.73 17.14 -9.92
CA GLN A 184 -0.10 16.51 -10.95
C GLN A 184 -0.42 15.04 -10.63
N ARG A 185 0.50 14.31 -9.98
CA ARG A 185 0.27 12.92 -9.56
C ARG A 185 -0.87 12.78 -8.54
N TYR A 186 -1.09 13.80 -7.72
CA TYR A 186 -2.13 13.79 -6.69
C TYR A 186 -3.37 14.62 -7.06
N ALA A 187 -3.42 15.18 -8.28
CA ALA A 187 -4.53 16.02 -8.73
C ALA A 187 -5.89 15.30 -8.73
N PHE A 188 -5.91 13.96 -8.87
CA PHE A 188 -7.14 13.16 -8.78
C PHE A 188 -7.86 13.29 -7.43
N LEU A 189 -7.17 13.75 -6.38
CA LEU A 189 -7.78 14.03 -5.08
C LEU A 189 -8.73 15.23 -5.12
N GLU A 190 -8.60 16.15 -6.08
CA GLU A 190 -9.51 17.31 -6.18
C GLU A 190 -10.97 16.89 -6.38
N ASP A 191 -11.19 15.80 -7.11
CA ASP A 191 -12.53 15.26 -7.38
C ASP A 191 -13.09 14.45 -6.20
N LEU A 192 -12.25 14.09 -5.23
CA LEU A 192 -12.58 13.19 -4.11
C LEU A 192 -12.79 13.93 -2.80
N LEU A 193 -12.08 15.03 -2.58
CA LEU A 193 -11.99 15.67 -1.28
C LEU A 193 -13.13 16.68 -1.06
N PRO A 194 -13.71 16.71 0.15
CA PRO A 194 -14.75 17.68 0.48
C PRO A 194 -14.17 19.12 0.44
N ALA A 195 -14.97 20.07 -0.03
CA ALA A 195 -14.58 21.48 -0.16
C ALA A 195 -14.14 22.15 1.16
N ALA A 196 -14.60 21.62 2.30
CA ALA A 196 -14.23 22.11 3.63
C ALA A 196 -13.32 21.10 4.33
N ALA A 197 -12.01 21.33 4.30
CA ALA A 197 -11.07 20.65 5.18
C ALA A 197 -10.83 21.52 6.42
N ARG A 198 -10.70 20.88 7.59
CA ARG A 198 -10.17 21.55 8.79
C ARG A 198 -8.68 21.84 8.59
N HIS A 199 -8.19 22.91 9.20
CA HIS A 199 -6.78 23.32 9.10
C HIS A 199 -5.81 22.25 9.66
N TRP A 200 -4.72 21.98 8.93
CA TRP A 200 -3.63 21.07 9.32
C TRP A 200 -2.71 21.70 10.40
N PRO A 201 -2.10 20.91 11.32
CA PRO A 201 -2.27 19.47 11.54
C PRO A 201 -3.51 19.14 12.38
N LEU A 202 -4.25 18.12 11.94
CA LEU A 202 -5.32 17.52 12.73
C LEU A 202 -4.68 16.53 13.70
N ARG A 203 -4.50 16.93 14.97
CA ARG A 203 -4.05 15.98 15.99
C ARG A 203 -5.16 14.96 16.28
N ARG A 204 -4.83 13.68 16.15
CA ARG A 204 -5.73 12.58 16.51
C ARG A 204 -5.85 12.44 18.02
N ALA A 205 -6.94 11.81 18.46
CA ALA A 205 -7.10 11.48 19.87
C ALA A 205 -5.97 10.55 20.32
N VAL A 206 -5.15 11.03 21.26
CA VAL A 206 -4.09 10.22 21.87
C VAL A 206 -4.76 9.09 22.66
N PRO A 207 -4.33 7.82 22.51
CA PRO A 207 -4.82 6.73 23.35
C PRO A 207 -4.67 7.11 24.83
N THR A 208 -5.77 7.07 25.59
CA THR A 208 -5.81 7.57 26.98
C THR A 208 -5.11 6.64 27.98
N ILE A 209 -4.43 5.59 27.52
CA ILE A 209 -3.76 4.60 28.37
C ILE A 209 -2.25 4.70 28.14
N GLY A 210 -1.52 5.16 29.17
CA GLY A 210 -0.11 4.80 29.36
C GLY A 210 0.89 5.94 29.52
N PHE A 211 0.62 7.14 29.02
CA PHE A 211 1.56 8.26 29.17
C PHE A 211 1.20 9.11 30.39
N ARG A 212 1.87 8.86 31.52
CA ARG A 212 2.03 9.87 32.58
C ARG A 212 3.31 10.68 32.29
N PRO A 213 3.29 11.99 32.56
CA PRO A 213 4.42 12.90 32.30
C PRO A 213 5.65 12.57 33.15
#